data_AF-A0A5Q4BMM5-F1
#
_entry.id   AF-A0A5Q4BMM5-F1
#
_cell.length_a   1.000
_cell.length_b   1.000
_cell.length_c   1.000
_cell.angle_alpha   90.00
_cell.angle_beta   90.00
_cell.angle_gamma   90.00
#
_symmetry.space_group_name_H-M   'P 1'
#
loop_
_entity.id
_entity.type
_entity.pdbx_description
1 polymer ?
#
loop_
_entity_poly.entity_id
_entity_poly.type
_entity_poly.pdbx_seq_one_letter_code
_entity_poly.pdbx_strand_id
1 'polypeptide(L)'
;MATTFRQFSSLPPEIRILIWEGALRPSHPGVHFFSLETKAIVTESVGRRRPPVVPRDTRYILAPPAFTTGPRRMWQDGNPSTYLVDAGLWSAQRESRHVVQKHLNQLLKPHSPGDARDATGPDQQQQQQPGGTLRILPHQDLICVQVGARQNVMTDKALSDLRTILQRPSPTAGFKTPVHIAFEYDDSWAISGEGRLSLLRSEAGPKSCFLHLLNSIYLGKLSAELYLIDYRLKLKPGASAPCLFRADGYEFRGVDRSRVEGGEGASSIWGFVRAMDQIAALWWLSTYMFPWGSELDEDTRPWNNFHRHHVSVLLCQKE
;
A
#
# COMPACT_ATOMS: atom_id res chain seq x y z
N MET A 1 28.15 -32.33 -17.18
CA MET A 1 27.32 -32.15 -15.96
C MET A 1 28.23 -31.66 -14.84
N ALA A 2 27.94 -30.51 -14.22
CA ALA A 2 28.78 -29.99 -13.13
C ALA A 2 28.46 -30.76 -11.83
N THR A 3 29.42 -31.51 -11.31
CA THR A 3 29.27 -32.44 -10.16
C THR A 3 29.70 -31.84 -8.82
N THR A 4 30.17 -30.58 -8.79
CA THR A 4 30.67 -29.92 -7.58
C THR A 4 30.03 -28.56 -7.38
N PHE A 5 29.29 -28.40 -6.29
CA PHE A 5 28.78 -27.12 -5.82
C PHE A 5 29.93 -26.35 -5.15
N ARG A 6 30.41 -25.28 -5.79
CA ARG A 6 31.36 -24.36 -5.14
C ARG A 6 30.60 -23.49 -4.15
N GLN A 7 31.06 -23.44 -2.90
CA GLN A 7 30.46 -22.54 -1.89
C GLN A 7 30.46 -21.11 -2.41
N PHE A 8 29.39 -20.35 -2.18
CA PHE A 8 29.27 -18.97 -2.68
C PHE A 8 30.49 -18.11 -2.32
N SER A 9 31.00 -18.24 -1.09
CA SER A 9 32.19 -17.53 -0.60
C SER A 9 33.48 -17.83 -1.37
N SER A 10 33.56 -18.96 -2.08
CA SER A 10 34.73 -19.38 -2.87
C SER A 10 34.71 -18.84 -4.31
N LEU A 11 33.62 -18.15 -4.71
CA LEU A 11 33.53 -17.51 -6.01
C LEU A 11 34.39 -16.23 -6.06
N PRO A 12 34.99 -15.91 -7.22
CA PRO A 12 35.65 -14.63 -7.43
C PRO A 12 34.72 -13.45 -7.05
N PRO A 13 35.25 -12.36 -6.47
CA PRO A 13 34.45 -11.21 -6.04
C PRO A 13 33.50 -10.68 -7.11
N GLU A 14 33.95 -10.62 -8.36
CA GLU A 14 33.19 -10.13 -9.51
C GLU A 14 31.93 -10.97 -9.73
N ILE A 15 32.04 -12.30 -9.62
CA ILE A 15 30.92 -13.22 -9.77
C ILE A 15 29.95 -13.09 -8.59
N ARG A 16 30.46 -12.96 -7.36
CA ARG A 16 29.61 -12.73 -6.19
C ARG A 16 28.80 -11.44 -6.31
N ILE A 17 29.44 -10.36 -6.78
CA ILE A 17 28.77 -9.08 -7.02
C ILE A 17 27.69 -9.23 -8.09
N LEU A 18 27.98 -9.90 -9.22
CA LEU A 18 27.00 -10.14 -10.28
C LEU A 18 25.78 -10.95 -9.77
N ILE A 19 26.01 -11.95 -8.91
CA ILE A 19 24.91 -12.70 -8.28
C ILE A 19 24.07 -11.80 -7.38
N TRP A 20 24.71 -10.95 -6.57
CA TRP A 20 23.98 -10.01 -5.72
C TRP A 20 23.22 -8.95 -6.50
N GLU A 21 23.80 -8.41 -7.57
CA GLU A 21 23.13 -7.46 -8.45
C GLU A 21 21.95 -8.13 -9.19
N GLY A 22 22.10 -9.38 -9.61
CA GLY A 22 21.02 -10.16 -10.23
C GLY A 22 19.92 -10.60 -9.26
N ALA A 23 20.19 -10.60 -7.96
CA ALA A 23 19.21 -10.93 -6.93
C ALA A 23 18.42 -9.73 -6.41
N LEU A 24 18.80 -8.50 -6.82
CA LEU A 24 18.06 -7.29 -6.47
C LEU A 24 16.61 -7.38 -6.93
N ARG A 25 15.72 -6.70 -6.21
CA ARG A 25 14.33 -6.59 -6.65
C ARG A 25 14.26 -5.98 -8.06
N PRO A 26 13.33 -6.44 -8.91
CA PRO A 26 13.12 -5.83 -10.21
C PRO A 26 12.73 -4.35 -10.10
N SER A 27 13.04 -3.56 -11.13
CA SER A 27 12.72 -2.13 -11.20
C SER A 27 11.23 -1.83 -11.37
N HIS A 28 10.39 -2.84 -11.61
CA HIS A 28 8.95 -2.64 -11.74
C HIS A 28 8.30 -2.37 -10.36
N PRO A 29 7.17 -1.64 -10.33
CA PRO A 29 6.34 -1.50 -9.13
C PRO A 29 6.08 -2.83 -8.42
N GLY A 30 6.43 -2.88 -7.13
CA GLY A 30 6.25 -4.05 -6.27
C GLY A 30 4.89 -4.03 -5.56
N VAL A 31 4.51 -5.17 -4.97
CA VAL A 31 3.38 -5.24 -4.03
C VAL A 31 3.89 -5.67 -2.66
N HIS A 32 3.37 -5.04 -1.61
CA HIS A 32 3.69 -5.34 -0.22
C HIS A 32 2.43 -5.57 0.59
N PHE A 33 2.36 -6.69 1.29
CA PHE A 33 1.28 -7.06 2.19
C PHE A 33 1.73 -6.86 3.63
N PHE A 34 0.91 -6.13 4.39
CA PHE A 34 1.13 -5.87 5.81
C PHE A 34 -0.15 -6.01 6.60
N SER A 35 -0.02 -6.50 7.83
CA SER A 35 -1.06 -6.34 8.85
C SER A 35 -0.86 -5.05 9.62
N LEU A 36 -1.96 -4.34 9.86
CA LEU A 36 -1.98 -3.14 10.67
C LEU A 36 -2.20 -3.52 12.13
N GLU A 37 -1.16 -3.41 12.95
CA GLU A 37 -1.20 -3.78 14.35
C GLU A 37 -1.06 -2.56 15.27
N THR A 38 -1.54 -2.71 16.50
CA THR A 38 -1.39 -1.71 17.55
C THR A 38 -0.39 -2.22 18.57
N LYS A 39 0.71 -1.48 18.76
CA LYS A 39 1.76 -1.81 19.72
C LYS A 39 1.78 -0.79 20.84
N ALA A 40 1.86 -1.26 22.09
CA ALA A 40 2.03 -0.38 23.25
C ALA A 40 3.36 0.38 23.16
N ILE A 41 3.31 1.70 23.38
CA ILE A 41 4.49 2.53 23.54
C ILE A 41 5.01 2.26 24.95
N VAL A 42 6.10 1.49 25.04
CA VAL A 42 6.86 1.37 26.29
C VAL A 42 7.79 2.57 26.34
N THR A 43 7.40 3.62 27.07
CA THR A 43 8.37 4.57 27.58
C THR A 43 9.19 3.82 28.62
N GLU A 44 10.48 3.60 28.37
CA GLU A 44 11.41 3.14 29.40
C GLU A 44 11.52 4.22 30.47
N SER A 45 10.58 4.23 31.41
CA SER A 45 10.77 4.96 32.66
C SER A 45 11.81 4.17 33.44
N VAL A 46 13.06 4.65 33.41
CA VAL A 46 14.09 4.30 34.39
C VAL A 46 13.53 4.59 35.78
N GLY A 47 13.01 3.57 36.45
CA GLY A 47 12.45 3.73 37.79
C GLY A 47 11.39 2.70 38.11
N ARG A 48 11.73 1.77 39.03
CA ARG A 48 10.78 0.84 39.65
C ARG A 48 9.63 1.61 40.32
N ARG A 49 8.48 1.74 39.67
CA ARG A 49 7.18 1.95 40.35
C ARG A 49 6.05 1.22 39.63
N ARG A 50 5.08 0.78 40.44
CA ARG A 50 3.93 -0.08 40.12
C ARG A 50 3.24 0.26 38.78
N PRO A 51 2.66 -0.74 38.09
CA PRO A 51 1.94 -0.49 36.84
C PRO A 51 0.71 0.40 37.11
N PRO A 52 0.53 1.52 36.38
CA PRO A 52 -0.70 2.28 36.42
C PRO A 52 -1.81 1.57 35.64
N VAL A 53 -3.05 1.72 36.12
CA VAL A 53 -4.29 1.05 35.69
C VAL A 53 -4.92 1.69 34.43
N VAL A 54 -4.17 2.47 33.65
CA VAL A 54 -4.71 3.25 32.51
C VAL A 54 -3.91 2.92 31.23
N PRO A 55 -4.55 2.73 30.05
CA PRO A 55 -3.86 2.23 28.86
C PRO A 55 -2.66 3.09 28.50
N ARG A 56 -1.51 2.43 28.38
CA ARG A 56 -0.27 3.01 27.84
C ARG A 56 -0.56 3.42 26.40
N ASP A 57 -0.18 4.64 26.04
CA ASP A 57 -0.27 5.16 24.67
C ASP A 57 0.15 4.08 23.66
N THR A 58 -0.61 3.91 22.60
CA THR A 58 -0.38 2.84 21.61
C THR A 58 -0.07 3.46 20.27
N ARG A 59 0.71 2.78 19.43
CA ARG A 59 0.99 3.21 18.05
C ARG A 59 0.63 2.15 17.05
N TYR A 60 0.19 2.58 15.87
CA TYR A 60 0.04 1.70 14.73
C TYR A 60 1.40 1.36 14.12
N ILE A 61 1.57 0.10 13.73
CA ILE A 61 2.74 -0.43 13.04
C ILE A 61 2.31 -1.31 11.87
N LEU A 62 3.17 -1.44 10.86
CA LEU A 62 3.04 -2.46 9.84
C LEU A 62 3.79 -3.71 10.30
N ALA A 63 3.07 -4.81 10.43
CA ALA A 63 3.57 -6.13 10.77
C ALA A 63 3.51 -7.05 9.53
N PRO A 64 4.28 -8.16 9.52
CA PRO A 64 4.10 -9.21 8.53
C PRO A 64 2.61 -9.60 8.41
N PRO A 65 2.15 -9.97 7.21
CA PRO A 65 0.74 -10.25 6.98
C PRO A 65 0.27 -11.45 7.81
N ALA A 66 -0.72 -11.24 8.65
CA ALA A 66 -1.44 -12.26 9.38
C ALA A 66 -2.54 -12.81 8.47
N PHE A 67 -2.24 -13.87 7.72
CA PHE A 67 -3.15 -14.55 6.76
C PHE A 67 -4.34 -15.28 7.41
N THR A 68 -4.84 -14.78 8.53
CA THR A 68 -5.66 -15.54 9.48
C THR A 68 -7.12 -15.65 9.07
N THR A 69 -7.65 -14.71 8.28
CA THR A 69 -9.03 -14.73 7.77
C THR A 69 -9.18 -13.80 6.54
N GLY A 70 -9.78 -14.27 5.45
CA GLY A 70 -10.06 -13.44 4.27
C GLY A 70 -10.44 -14.23 3.01
N PRO A 71 -10.68 -13.55 1.87
CA PRO A 71 -10.97 -14.20 0.60
C PRO A 71 -9.81 -15.11 0.17
N ARG A 72 -10.14 -16.19 -0.56
CA ARG A 72 -9.15 -17.15 -1.05
C ARG A 72 -8.19 -16.45 -2.02
N ARG A 73 -6.95 -16.27 -1.59
CA ARG A 73 -5.85 -15.72 -2.40
C ARG A 73 -5.33 -16.77 -3.37
N MET A 74 -4.59 -16.32 -4.37
CA MET A 74 -3.92 -17.24 -5.30
C MET A 74 -2.64 -17.84 -4.74
N TRP A 75 -1.87 -17.11 -3.92
CA TRP A 75 -0.76 -17.69 -3.18
C TRP A 75 -1.28 -18.30 -1.88
N GLN A 76 -0.97 -19.58 -1.66
CA GLN A 76 -1.27 -20.30 -0.43
C GLN A 76 -0.04 -20.40 0.49
N ASP A 77 1.15 -20.26 -0.08
CA ASP A 77 2.43 -20.44 0.62
C ASP A 77 3.16 -19.10 0.73
N GLY A 78 3.36 -18.66 1.97
CA GLY A 78 4.24 -17.52 2.28
C GLY A 78 3.69 -16.15 1.90
N ASN A 79 4.54 -15.15 2.09
CA ASN A 79 4.25 -13.75 1.80
C ASN A 79 4.92 -13.38 0.47
N PRO A 80 4.17 -12.98 -0.58
CA PRO A 80 4.74 -12.66 -1.89
C PRO A 80 5.38 -11.26 -1.95
N SER A 81 5.42 -10.55 -0.81
CA SER A 81 5.81 -9.14 -0.80
C SER A 81 7.22 -8.89 -1.32
N THR A 82 7.37 -7.90 -2.20
CA THR A 82 8.66 -7.53 -2.79
C THR A 82 9.69 -7.12 -1.74
N TYR A 83 9.27 -6.54 -0.60
CA TYR A 83 10.21 -6.15 0.48
C TYR A 83 11.01 -7.33 1.03
N LEU A 84 10.54 -8.57 0.89
CA LEU A 84 11.25 -9.76 1.39
C LEU A 84 12.52 -10.04 0.60
N VAL A 85 12.58 -9.67 -0.68
CA VAL A 85 13.79 -9.74 -1.50
C VAL A 85 14.87 -8.85 -0.87
N ASP A 86 14.52 -7.59 -0.61
CA ASP A 86 15.43 -6.61 0.00
C ASP A 86 15.83 -7.01 1.42
N ALA A 87 14.88 -7.50 2.23
CA ALA A 87 15.15 -7.97 3.59
C ALA A 87 16.09 -9.18 3.59
N GLY A 88 15.89 -10.12 2.66
CA GLY A 88 16.75 -11.29 2.47
C GLY A 88 18.18 -10.90 2.14
N LEU A 89 18.37 -10.06 1.12
CA LEU A 89 19.69 -9.54 0.74
C LEU A 89 20.36 -8.73 1.86
N TRP A 90 19.58 -7.92 2.58
CA TRP A 90 20.10 -7.13 3.70
C TRP A 90 20.63 -8.01 4.84
N SER A 91 19.96 -9.12 5.12
CA SER A 91 20.33 -10.07 6.18
C SER A 91 21.45 -11.04 5.77
N ALA A 92 21.63 -11.32 4.48
CA ALA A 92 22.53 -12.35 3.98
C ALA A 92 24.02 -12.12 4.30
N GLN A 93 24.64 -11.10 3.70
CA GLN A 93 26.07 -10.78 3.89
C GLN A 93 26.38 -9.29 3.74
N ARG A 94 27.54 -8.84 4.24
CA ARG A 94 27.99 -7.45 4.17
C ARG A 94 28.09 -6.93 2.72
N GLU A 95 28.54 -7.78 1.81
CA GLU A 95 28.67 -7.45 0.38
C GLU A 95 27.29 -7.24 -0.27
N SER A 96 26.33 -8.12 0.01
CA SER A 96 24.93 -7.98 -0.43
C SER A 96 24.29 -6.69 0.09
N ARG A 97 24.49 -6.35 1.37
CA ARG A 97 24.05 -5.05 1.93
C ARG A 97 24.61 -3.85 1.16
N HIS A 98 25.87 -3.92 0.75
CA HIS A 98 26.49 -2.84 0.00
C HIS A 98 25.84 -2.69 -1.38
N VAL A 99 25.57 -3.79 -2.08
CA VAL A 99 24.87 -3.80 -3.38
C VAL A 99 23.45 -3.24 -3.25
N VAL A 100 22.68 -3.70 -2.25
CA VAL A 100 21.33 -3.19 -1.96
C VAL A 100 21.34 -1.70 -1.60
N GLN A 101 22.31 -1.23 -0.83
CA GLN A 101 22.46 0.19 -0.51
C GLN A 101 22.77 1.02 -1.75
N LYS A 102 23.70 0.56 -2.59
CA LYS A 102 24.09 1.22 -3.84
C LYS A 102 22.90 1.31 -4.80
N HIS A 103 22.16 0.22 -4.98
CA HIS A 103 20.97 0.18 -5.83
C HIS A 103 19.87 1.11 -5.32
N LEU A 104 19.58 1.10 -4.02
CA LEU A 104 18.59 2.03 -3.46
C LEU A 104 19.02 3.48 -3.65
N ASN A 105 20.29 3.81 -3.41
CA ASN A 105 20.80 5.15 -3.65
C ASN A 105 20.64 5.57 -5.12
N GLN A 106 20.67 4.63 -6.07
CA GLN A 106 20.38 4.93 -7.48
C GLN A 106 18.89 5.17 -7.72
N LEU A 107 18.00 4.36 -7.13
CA LEU A 107 16.54 4.56 -7.21
C LEU A 107 16.09 5.88 -6.54
N LEU A 108 16.82 6.30 -5.52
CA LEU A 108 16.60 7.54 -4.77
C LEU A 108 17.38 8.74 -5.33
N LYS A 109 18.12 8.61 -6.44
CA LYS A 109 18.75 9.80 -7.05
C LYS A 109 17.71 10.59 -7.85
N PRO A 110 17.56 11.91 -7.62
CA PRO A 110 16.78 12.75 -8.51
C PRO A 110 17.35 12.64 -9.93
N HIS A 111 16.51 12.27 -10.90
CA HIS A 111 16.84 12.48 -12.31
C HIS A 111 16.63 13.97 -12.60
N SER A 112 17.66 14.78 -12.37
CA SER A 112 17.72 16.11 -12.97
C SER A 112 18.41 15.98 -14.33
N PRO A 113 17.71 16.16 -15.48
CA PRO A 113 18.38 16.40 -16.74
C PRO A 113 18.77 17.89 -16.79
N GLY A 114 20.07 18.17 -16.70
CA GLY A 114 20.61 19.51 -16.89
C GLY A 114 20.68 20.33 -15.60
N ASP A 115 21.83 20.22 -14.93
CA ASP A 115 22.62 21.38 -14.48
C ASP A 115 23.82 20.82 -13.70
N ALA A 116 24.79 20.30 -14.46
CA ALA A 116 26.11 20.05 -13.94
C ALA A 116 26.88 21.38 -13.90
N ARG A 117 26.64 22.21 -12.88
CA ARG A 117 27.64 23.18 -12.41
C ARG A 117 27.61 23.26 -10.89
N ASP A 118 28.78 22.93 -10.34
CA ASP A 118 29.29 23.30 -9.03
C ASP A 118 28.48 22.94 -7.78
N ALA A 119 28.83 21.78 -7.20
CA ALA A 119 28.86 21.64 -5.75
C ALA A 119 29.93 20.61 -5.35
N THR A 120 31.17 21.08 -5.28
CA THR A 120 32.26 20.45 -4.53
C THR A 120 31.94 20.57 -3.03
N GLY A 121 31.60 19.46 -2.40
CA GLY A 121 31.45 19.38 -0.94
C GLY A 121 31.38 17.93 -0.48
N PRO A 122 32.32 17.44 0.34
CA PRO A 122 32.24 16.09 0.91
C PRO A 122 31.27 16.12 2.09
N ASP A 123 29.97 16.01 1.81
CA ASP A 123 28.97 15.95 2.87
C ASP A 123 28.88 14.52 3.44
N GLN A 124 29.80 14.21 4.35
CA GLN A 124 29.88 12.95 5.09
C GLN A 124 28.80 12.80 6.18
N GLN A 125 27.71 13.58 6.16
CA GLN A 125 26.68 13.57 7.22
C GLN A 125 25.36 12.87 6.85
N GLN A 126 25.41 11.76 6.09
CA GLN A 126 24.32 10.76 6.06
C GLN A 126 24.72 9.38 6.56
N GLN A 127 25.84 9.26 7.27
CA GLN A 127 26.17 8.07 8.06
C GLN A 127 25.45 8.09 9.41
N GLN A 128 24.16 7.76 9.37
CA GLN A 128 23.41 6.99 10.39
C GLN A 128 21.92 7.10 10.07
N GLN A 129 21.39 6.19 9.26
CA GLN A 129 19.97 5.85 9.36
C GLN A 129 19.83 4.52 10.11
N PRO A 130 19.09 4.49 11.22
CA PRO A 130 18.95 3.29 12.04
C PRO A 130 18.02 2.28 11.35
N GLY A 131 18.51 1.05 11.18
CA GLY A 131 17.70 -0.18 11.30
C GLY A 131 16.43 -0.32 10.44
N GLY A 132 16.49 -0.09 9.12
CA GLY A 132 15.35 -0.37 8.23
C GLY A 132 15.49 -1.67 7.45
N THR A 133 15.02 -2.80 8.00
CA THR A 133 14.92 -4.10 7.28
C THR A 133 13.85 -4.09 6.19
N LEU A 134 12.88 -3.18 6.28
CA LEU A 134 11.75 -3.05 5.36
C LEU A 134 11.99 -1.92 4.37
N ARG A 135 12.18 -2.27 3.09
CA ARG A 135 12.34 -1.30 2.00
C ARG A 135 11.10 -1.34 1.11
N ILE A 136 10.44 -0.19 1.04
CA ILE A 136 9.21 0.06 0.28
C ILE A 136 9.41 1.41 -0.42
N LEU A 137 8.98 1.51 -1.67
CA LEU A 137 8.92 2.76 -2.43
C LEU A 137 7.46 3.21 -2.46
N PRO A 138 6.94 3.95 -1.46
CA PRO A 138 5.50 4.16 -1.28
C PRO A 138 4.78 4.88 -2.44
N HIS A 139 5.54 5.60 -3.27
CA HIS A 139 5.06 6.32 -4.46
C HIS A 139 5.18 5.53 -5.77
N GLN A 140 5.66 4.29 -5.69
CA GLN A 140 5.83 3.40 -6.83
C GLN A 140 5.19 2.04 -6.55
N ASP A 141 5.36 1.53 -5.34
CA ASP A 141 4.87 0.22 -4.91
C ASP A 141 3.45 0.31 -4.34
N LEU A 142 2.72 -0.80 -4.46
CA LEU A 142 1.41 -0.98 -3.85
C LEU A 142 1.55 -1.48 -2.41
N ILE A 143 0.95 -0.75 -1.47
CA ILE A 143 0.89 -1.14 -0.05
C ILE A 143 -0.50 -1.72 0.24
N CYS A 144 -0.60 -3.04 0.29
CA CYS A 144 -1.82 -3.74 0.69
C CYS A 144 -1.90 -3.85 2.22
N VAL A 145 -2.91 -3.20 2.81
CA VAL A 145 -3.11 -3.12 4.25
C VAL A 145 -4.19 -4.10 4.69
N GLN A 146 -3.85 -4.93 5.66
CA GLN A 146 -4.76 -5.90 6.28
C GLN A 146 -5.16 -5.41 7.66
N VAL A 147 -6.46 -5.29 7.86
CA VAL A 147 -7.06 -4.84 9.10
C VAL A 147 -7.89 -5.99 9.67
N GLY A 148 -7.74 -6.27 10.96
CA GLY A 148 -8.51 -7.33 11.61
C GLY A 148 -10.01 -7.03 11.54
N ALA A 149 -10.85 -8.06 11.32
CA ALA A 149 -12.30 -7.89 11.14
C ALA A 149 -13.02 -7.14 12.27
N ARG A 150 -12.47 -7.16 13.50
CA ARG A 150 -13.02 -6.45 14.68
C ARG A 150 -12.18 -5.25 15.13
N GLN A 151 -11.19 -4.86 14.34
CA GLN A 151 -10.28 -3.78 14.69
C GLN A 151 -10.89 -2.44 14.29
N ASN A 152 -11.00 -1.53 15.26
CA ASN A 152 -11.33 -0.14 15.01
C ASN A 152 -10.04 0.66 14.77
N VAL A 153 -9.87 1.14 13.54
CA VAL A 153 -8.69 1.91 13.14
C VAL A 153 -9.00 3.39 13.24
N MET A 154 -8.26 4.10 14.09
CA MET A 154 -8.25 5.56 14.09
C MET A 154 -7.36 6.04 12.93
N THR A 155 -7.95 6.24 11.75
CA THR A 155 -7.21 6.50 10.52
C THR A 155 -6.25 7.70 10.62
N ASP A 156 -6.67 8.81 11.22
CA ASP A 156 -5.80 9.99 11.41
C ASP A 156 -4.56 9.66 12.26
N LYS A 157 -4.76 8.87 13.33
CA LYS A 157 -3.65 8.40 14.17
C LYS A 157 -2.76 7.41 13.42
N ALA A 158 -3.34 6.48 12.67
CA ALA A 158 -2.58 5.50 11.87
C ALA A 158 -1.72 6.19 10.79
N LEU A 159 -2.27 7.19 10.09
CA LEU A 159 -1.53 7.99 9.11
C LEU A 159 -0.37 8.77 9.77
N SER A 160 -0.60 9.32 10.97
CA SER A 160 0.46 9.96 11.76
C SER A 160 1.57 8.97 12.16
N ASP A 161 1.19 7.82 12.73
CA ASP A 161 2.13 6.80 13.22
C ASP A 161 2.96 6.16 12.10
N LEU A 162 2.40 6.07 10.89
CA LEU A 162 3.01 5.48 9.69
C LEU A 162 3.63 6.51 8.73
N ARG A 163 3.66 7.79 9.12
CA ARG A 163 4.13 8.88 8.25
C ARG A 163 5.51 8.64 7.65
N THR A 164 6.43 8.07 8.43
CA THR A 164 7.82 7.79 7.99
C THR A 164 7.94 6.64 7.00
N ILE A 165 6.86 5.89 6.77
CA ILE A 165 6.78 4.80 5.79
C ILE A 165 6.01 5.29 4.57
N LEU A 166 4.85 5.92 4.78
CA LEU A 166 3.94 6.36 3.72
C LEU A 166 4.42 7.63 3.01
N GLN A 167 4.98 8.59 3.75
CA GLN A 167 5.37 9.89 3.19
C GLN A 167 6.88 10.01 2.95
N ARG A 168 7.61 8.91 2.74
CA ARG A 168 9.01 9.03 2.32
C ARG A 168 9.03 9.66 0.94
N PRO A 169 9.47 10.93 0.79
CA PRO A 169 9.43 11.56 -0.51
C PRO A 169 10.31 10.75 -1.44
N SER A 170 9.73 10.29 -2.55
CA SER A 170 10.55 9.84 -3.67
C SER A 170 11.35 11.07 -4.13
N PRO A 171 12.68 10.98 -4.25
CA PRO A 171 13.52 12.12 -4.63
C PRO A 171 13.21 12.66 -6.04
N THR A 172 12.48 11.90 -6.86
CA THR A 172 11.98 12.30 -8.18
C THR A 172 10.53 12.80 -8.17
N ALA A 173 9.73 12.49 -7.15
CA ALA A 173 8.27 12.63 -7.20
C ALA A 173 7.72 13.79 -6.34
N GLY A 174 8.55 14.37 -5.47
CA GLY A 174 8.16 15.48 -4.59
C GLY A 174 6.99 15.12 -3.65
N PHE A 175 6.46 16.11 -2.93
CA PHE A 175 5.32 15.92 -2.02
C PHE A 175 3.96 15.72 -2.73
N LYS A 176 3.94 15.68 -4.07
CA LYS A 176 2.70 15.65 -4.87
C LYS A 176 2.30 14.26 -5.34
N THR A 177 3.22 13.31 -5.44
CA THR A 177 2.90 11.98 -5.96
C THR A 177 2.09 11.18 -4.95
N PRO A 178 0.91 10.65 -5.34
CA PRO A 178 0.08 9.88 -4.43
C PRO A 178 0.80 8.59 -4.00
N VAL A 179 0.46 8.11 -2.81
CA VAL A 179 0.83 6.75 -2.38
C VAL A 179 -0.21 5.75 -2.87
N HIS A 180 0.21 4.54 -3.24
CA HIS A 180 -0.72 3.50 -3.67
C HIS A 180 -1.08 2.58 -2.50
N ILE A 181 -2.34 2.60 -2.07
CA ILE A 181 -2.82 1.79 -0.94
C ILE A 181 -3.91 0.84 -1.43
N ALA A 182 -3.79 -0.44 -1.09
CA ALA A 182 -4.76 -1.46 -1.48
C ALA A 182 -5.44 -2.13 -0.29
N PHE A 183 -6.67 -2.58 -0.53
CA PHE A 183 -7.39 -3.50 0.34
C PHE A 183 -7.86 -4.72 -0.46
N GLU A 184 -7.88 -5.87 0.20
CA GLU A 184 -8.46 -7.09 -0.34
C GLU A 184 -9.99 -7.01 -0.20
N TYR A 185 -10.71 -7.06 -1.32
CA TYR A 185 -12.16 -6.97 -1.35
C TYR A 185 -12.80 -8.29 -0.87
N ASP A 186 -13.86 -8.16 -0.08
CA ASP A 186 -14.66 -9.27 0.42
C ASP A 186 -16.15 -8.98 0.18
N ASP A 187 -16.94 -10.00 -0.19
CA ASP A 187 -18.37 -9.83 -0.51
C ASP A 187 -19.20 -9.31 0.66
N SER A 188 -18.75 -9.48 1.91
CA SER A 188 -19.38 -8.86 3.08
C SER A 188 -19.37 -7.33 3.02
N TRP A 189 -18.63 -6.73 2.07
CA TRP A 189 -18.61 -5.29 1.85
C TRP A 189 -19.79 -4.80 1.01
N ALA A 190 -20.59 -5.71 0.46
CA ALA A 190 -21.84 -5.39 -0.20
C ALA A 190 -22.68 -4.41 0.64
N ILE A 191 -23.11 -3.31 0.02
CA ILE A 191 -24.01 -2.35 0.67
C ILE A 191 -25.44 -2.72 0.26
N SER A 192 -26.14 -3.42 1.14
CA SER A 192 -27.55 -3.77 0.95
C SER A 192 -28.47 -2.77 1.64
N GLY A 193 -29.38 -2.14 0.89
CA GLY A 193 -30.50 -1.34 1.40
C GLY A 193 -30.13 0.06 1.91
N GLU A 194 -31.09 0.74 2.56
CA GLU A 194 -30.99 2.06 3.19
C GLU A 194 -30.11 2.05 4.47
N GLY A 195 -29.00 1.32 4.46
CA GLY A 195 -28.02 1.33 5.53
C GLY A 195 -27.46 2.74 5.69
N ARG A 196 -27.75 3.39 6.82
CA ARG A 196 -27.24 4.74 7.12
C ARG A 196 -25.72 4.71 7.07
N LEU A 197 -25.10 5.54 6.23
CA LEU A 197 -23.64 5.63 6.08
C LEU A 197 -22.87 5.87 7.39
N SER A 198 -23.52 6.50 8.36
CA SER A 198 -22.97 6.69 9.70
C SER A 198 -22.69 5.35 10.40
N LEU A 199 -23.50 4.32 10.13
CA LEU A 199 -23.29 2.96 10.64
C LEU A 199 -22.10 2.30 9.92
N LEU A 200 -21.98 2.45 8.60
CA LEU A 200 -20.88 1.87 7.82
C LEU A 200 -19.49 2.37 8.27
N ARG A 201 -19.38 3.62 8.70
CA ARG A 201 -18.13 4.21 9.25
C ARG A 201 -17.86 3.82 10.70
N SER A 202 -18.88 3.39 11.43
CA SER A 202 -18.78 3.01 12.84
C SER A 202 -18.50 1.51 13.01
N GLU A 203 -18.68 0.73 11.94
CA GLU A 203 -18.29 -0.67 11.90
C GLU A 203 -16.78 -0.83 12.07
N ALA A 204 -16.36 -1.91 12.73
CA ALA A 204 -14.98 -2.29 12.80
C ALA A 204 -14.54 -3.01 11.51
N GLY A 205 -13.23 -3.05 11.27
CA GLY A 205 -12.64 -3.85 10.22
C GLY A 205 -12.24 -3.09 8.94
N PRO A 206 -11.85 -3.84 7.90
CA PRO A 206 -11.15 -3.29 6.74
C PRO A 206 -12.03 -2.38 5.88
N LYS A 207 -13.33 -2.70 5.73
CA LYS A 207 -14.30 -1.87 5.00
C LYS A 207 -14.40 -0.45 5.56
N SER A 208 -14.55 -0.34 6.88
CA SER A 208 -14.63 0.95 7.57
C SER A 208 -13.31 1.72 7.45
N CYS A 209 -12.17 1.04 7.65
CA CYS A 209 -10.84 1.65 7.45
C CYS A 209 -10.66 2.22 6.04
N PHE A 210 -11.05 1.45 5.01
CA PHE A 210 -11.05 1.89 3.61
C PHE A 210 -11.91 3.15 3.42
N LEU A 211 -13.15 3.16 3.93
CA LEU A 211 -14.05 4.31 3.81
C LEU A 211 -13.51 5.55 4.52
N HIS A 212 -12.85 5.41 5.68
CA HIS A 212 -12.21 6.54 6.36
C HIS A 212 -11.01 7.08 5.57
N LEU A 213 -10.19 6.21 4.96
CA LEU A 213 -9.10 6.65 4.08
C LEU A 213 -9.61 7.39 2.84
N LEU A 214 -10.66 6.85 2.21
CA LEU A 214 -11.32 7.48 1.07
C LEU A 214 -11.86 8.87 1.43
N ASN A 215 -12.47 9.00 2.60
CA ASN A 215 -12.91 10.29 3.11
C ASN A 215 -11.73 11.25 3.39
N SER A 216 -10.60 10.76 3.90
CA SER A 216 -9.39 11.58 4.08
C SER A 216 -8.79 12.07 2.76
N ILE A 217 -8.84 11.25 1.70
CA ILE A 217 -8.44 11.67 0.34
C ILE A 217 -9.39 12.74 -0.19
N TYR A 218 -10.70 12.50 -0.07
CA TYR A 218 -11.73 13.43 -0.48
C TYR A 218 -11.60 14.81 0.20
N LEU A 219 -11.29 14.83 1.50
CA LEU A 219 -11.04 16.05 2.26
C LEU A 219 -9.65 16.68 2.00
N GLY A 220 -8.84 16.13 1.10
CA GLY A 220 -7.50 16.62 0.79
C GLY A 220 -6.46 16.40 1.90
N LYS A 221 -6.75 15.58 2.90
CA LYS A 221 -5.85 15.27 4.03
C LYS A 221 -4.79 14.22 3.67
N LEU A 222 -5.02 13.45 2.61
CA LEU A 222 -4.14 12.37 2.16
C LEU A 222 -4.04 12.39 0.62
N SER A 223 -2.82 12.50 0.09
CA SER A 223 -2.55 12.25 -1.33
C SER A 223 -2.31 10.75 -1.53
N ALA A 224 -3.34 10.01 -1.92
CA ALA A 224 -3.27 8.58 -2.15
C ALA A 224 -4.23 8.14 -3.26
N GLU A 225 -3.87 7.05 -3.92
CA GLU A 225 -4.76 6.28 -4.79
C GLU A 225 -5.15 4.99 -4.07
N LEU A 226 -6.46 4.73 -3.99
CA LEU A 226 -6.95 3.50 -3.39
C LEU A 226 -7.21 2.44 -4.44
N TYR A 227 -6.87 1.21 -4.07
CA TYR A 227 -7.05 0.03 -4.90
C TYR A 227 -7.87 -1.02 -4.13
N LEU A 228 -8.76 -1.69 -4.84
CA LEU A 228 -9.46 -2.88 -4.35
C LEU A 228 -9.00 -4.10 -5.14
N ILE A 229 -8.54 -5.13 -4.45
CA ILE A 229 -8.10 -6.38 -5.07
C ILE A 229 -9.21 -7.41 -4.92
N ASP A 230 -9.73 -7.93 -6.03
CA ASP A 230 -10.66 -9.07 -6.01
C ASP A 230 -10.05 -10.25 -6.77
N TYR A 231 -9.66 -11.28 -6.01
CA TYR A 231 -9.00 -12.48 -6.53
C TYR A 231 -9.90 -13.39 -7.38
N ARG A 232 -11.21 -13.10 -7.44
CA ARG A 232 -12.17 -13.90 -8.21
C ARG A 232 -12.39 -13.38 -9.62
N LEU A 233 -11.93 -12.15 -9.88
CA LEU A 233 -12.01 -11.57 -11.21
C LEU A 233 -11.08 -12.30 -12.17
N LYS A 234 -11.55 -12.51 -13.39
CA LYS A 234 -10.76 -13.06 -14.50
C LYS A 234 -10.91 -12.16 -15.71
N LEU A 235 -9.88 -12.03 -16.53
CA LEU A 235 -10.04 -11.34 -17.82
C LEU A 235 -10.96 -12.15 -18.73
N LYS A 236 -11.82 -11.43 -19.47
CA LYS A 236 -12.56 -12.03 -20.58
C LYS A 236 -11.60 -12.56 -21.64
N PRO A 237 -11.95 -13.64 -22.36
CA PRO A 237 -11.17 -14.12 -23.50
C PRO A 237 -10.86 -12.99 -24.49
N GLY A 238 -9.59 -12.79 -24.81
CA GLY A 238 -9.12 -11.75 -25.73
C GLY A 238 -9.04 -10.33 -25.14
N ALA A 239 -9.47 -10.11 -23.89
CA ALA A 239 -9.28 -8.84 -23.22
C ALA A 239 -7.85 -8.72 -22.66
N SER A 240 -7.32 -7.50 -22.67
CA SER A 240 -6.03 -7.16 -22.04
C SER A 240 -6.19 -5.99 -21.08
N ALA A 241 -5.37 -5.99 -20.05
CA ALA A 241 -5.35 -4.99 -18.99
C ALA A 241 -3.89 -4.63 -18.63
N PRO A 242 -3.57 -3.37 -18.36
CA PRO A 242 -2.23 -2.96 -18.00
C PRO A 242 -1.78 -3.63 -16.69
N CYS A 243 -0.57 -4.19 -16.69
CA CYS A 243 0.09 -4.65 -15.47
C CYS A 243 0.63 -3.44 -14.72
N LEU A 244 0.07 -3.16 -13.55
CA LEU A 244 0.45 -2.01 -12.73
C LEU A 244 1.49 -2.39 -11.68
N PHE A 245 1.33 -3.56 -11.06
CA PHE A 245 2.23 -4.03 -10.00
C PHE A 245 2.53 -5.51 -10.14
N ARG A 246 3.65 -5.95 -9.56
CA ARG A 246 4.11 -7.34 -9.59
C ARG A 246 4.66 -7.78 -8.24
N ALA A 247 4.43 -9.03 -7.89
CA ALA A 247 4.97 -9.64 -6.68
C ALA A 247 5.07 -11.15 -6.85
N ASP A 248 6.27 -11.72 -6.70
CA ASP A 248 6.53 -13.16 -6.63
C ASP A 248 5.84 -14.01 -7.73
N GLY A 249 6.00 -13.60 -9.00
CA GLY A 249 5.37 -14.27 -10.15
C GLY A 249 3.86 -14.05 -10.27
N TYR A 250 3.31 -13.06 -9.56
CA TYR A 250 1.95 -12.58 -9.72
C TYR A 250 1.93 -11.16 -10.29
N GLU A 251 0.96 -10.92 -11.15
CA GLU A 251 0.68 -9.63 -11.75
C GLU A 251 -0.63 -9.06 -11.21
N PHE A 252 -0.63 -7.76 -10.93
CA PHE A 252 -1.80 -7.01 -10.50
C PHE A 252 -2.16 -6.03 -11.61
N ARG A 253 -3.29 -6.29 -12.26
CA ARG A 253 -3.71 -5.57 -13.47
C ARG A 253 -4.90 -4.67 -13.16
N GLY A 254 -4.80 -3.42 -13.59
CA GLY A 254 -5.88 -2.45 -13.49
C GLY A 254 -7.00 -2.79 -14.47
N VAL A 255 -8.21 -2.96 -13.97
CA VAL A 255 -9.34 -3.41 -14.80
C VAL A 255 -10.59 -2.57 -14.62
N ASP A 256 -11.37 -2.56 -15.70
CA ASP A 256 -12.73 -2.06 -15.73
C ASP A 256 -13.73 -3.23 -15.78
N ARG A 257 -14.95 -2.97 -15.34
CA ARG A 257 -16.06 -3.93 -15.37
C ARG A 257 -16.27 -4.57 -16.75
N SER A 258 -16.05 -3.83 -17.84
CA SER A 258 -16.27 -4.33 -19.19
C SER A 258 -15.31 -5.45 -19.60
N ARG A 259 -14.12 -5.52 -18.98
CA ARG A 259 -13.00 -6.40 -19.40
C ARG A 259 -12.90 -7.70 -18.60
N VAL A 260 -13.69 -7.86 -17.54
CA VAL A 260 -13.58 -9.00 -16.62
C VAL A 260 -14.84 -9.85 -16.58
N GLU A 261 -14.64 -11.13 -16.35
CA GLU A 261 -15.63 -12.10 -15.92
C GLU A 261 -15.59 -12.21 -14.39
N GLY A 262 -16.75 -12.43 -13.79
CA GLY A 262 -16.92 -12.41 -12.35
C GLY A 262 -17.16 -11.00 -11.79
N GLY A 263 -17.64 -10.94 -10.56
CA GLY A 263 -18.06 -9.69 -9.94
C GLY A 263 -19.42 -9.18 -10.46
N GLU A 264 -20.30 -10.04 -10.94
CA GLU A 264 -21.69 -9.67 -11.20
C GLU A 264 -22.54 -9.81 -9.94
N GLY A 265 -23.55 -8.94 -9.78
CA GLY A 265 -24.45 -8.93 -8.62
C GLY A 265 -24.32 -7.68 -7.75
N ALA A 266 -25.27 -7.52 -6.83
CA ALA A 266 -25.27 -6.40 -5.87
C ALA A 266 -24.15 -6.54 -4.82
N SER A 267 -23.72 -7.76 -4.54
CA SER A 267 -22.66 -8.07 -3.57
C SER A 267 -21.25 -8.06 -4.17
N SER A 268 -21.10 -7.66 -5.43
CA SER A 268 -19.79 -7.67 -6.07
C SER A 268 -18.99 -6.42 -5.80
N ILE A 269 -17.69 -6.48 -6.09
CA ILE A 269 -16.81 -5.32 -6.09
C ILE A 269 -17.36 -4.16 -6.92
N TRP A 270 -17.98 -4.44 -8.06
CA TRP A 270 -18.61 -3.41 -8.91
C TRP A 270 -19.91 -2.87 -8.33
N GLY A 271 -20.63 -3.68 -7.54
CA GLY A 271 -21.75 -3.20 -6.71
C GLY A 271 -21.26 -2.20 -5.66
N PHE A 272 -20.22 -2.58 -4.92
CA PHE A 272 -19.59 -1.74 -3.90
C PHE A 272 -19.00 -0.44 -4.46
N VAL A 273 -18.22 -0.51 -5.55
CA VAL A 273 -17.63 0.64 -6.23
C VAL A 273 -18.72 1.62 -6.72
N ARG A 274 -19.81 1.12 -7.30
CA ARG A 274 -20.95 1.99 -7.69
C ARG A 274 -21.63 2.64 -6.50
N ALA A 275 -21.74 1.93 -5.37
CA ALA A 275 -22.30 2.50 -4.16
C ALA A 275 -21.45 3.66 -3.61
N MET A 276 -20.16 3.76 -3.95
CA MET A 276 -19.31 4.87 -3.51
C MET A 276 -19.75 6.23 -4.05
N ASP A 277 -20.36 6.30 -5.24
CA ASP A 277 -20.89 7.56 -5.75
C ASP A 277 -22.05 8.06 -4.87
N GLN A 278 -22.87 7.14 -4.36
CA GLN A 278 -23.93 7.47 -3.40
C GLN A 278 -23.34 7.90 -2.05
N ILE A 279 -22.25 7.25 -1.61
CA ILE A 279 -21.52 7.63 -0.40
C ILE A 279 -20.98 9.06 -0.52
N ALA A 280 -20.33 9.37 -1.64
CA ALA A 280 -19.75 10.69 -1.89
C ALA A 280 -20.83 11.78 -2.01
N ALA A 281 -21.95 11.47 -2.66
CA ALA A 281 -23.11 12.38 -2.70
C ALA A 281 -23.56 12.75 -1.29
N LEU A 282 -23.68 11.77 -0.41
CA LEU A 282 -24.11 11.98 0.97
C LEU A 282 -23.04 12.71 1.81
N TRP A 283 -21.74 12.48 1.57
CA TRP A 283 -20.67 13.26 2.19
C TRP A 283 -20.75 14.73 1.78
N TRP A 284 -20.94 14.99 0.49
CA TRP A 284 -21.12 16.34 -0.03
C TRP A 284 -22.34 17.02 0.62
N LEU A 285 -23.50 16.35 0.64
CA LEU A 285 -24.70 16.86 1.30
C LEU A 285 -24.46 17.15 2.80
N SER A 286 -23.81 16.25 3.53
CA SER A 286 -23.51 16.47 4.96
C SER A 286 -22.53 17.62 5.22
N THR A 287 -21.66 17.92 4.25
CA THR A 287 -20.60 18.93 4.38
C THR A 287 -21.07 20.30 3.90
N TYR A 288 -21.98 20.35 2.92
CA TYR A 288 -22.33 21.58 2.19
C TYR A 288 -23.83 21.94 2.16
N MET A 289 -24.75 21.05 2.56
CA MET A 289 -26.17 21.41 2.73
C MET A 289 -26.44 21.87 4.17
N PHE A 290 -26.01 23.08 4.51
CA PHE A 290 -26.68 24.05 5.42
C PHE A 290 -25.77 25.28 5.61
N PRO A 291 -26.20 26.51 5.27
CA PRO A 291 -27.14 26.93 4.24
C PRO A 291 -26.42 27.73 3.12
N TRP A 292 -26.97 27.74 1.91
CA TRP A 292 -27.21 28.92 1.05
C TRP A 292 -27.64 28.36 -0.31
N GLY A 293 -28.88 28.69 -0.69
CA GLY A 293 -29.50 28.21 -1.91
C GLY A 293 -28.79 28.76 -3.14
N SER A 294 -28.09 27.89 -3.84
CA SER A 294 -27.86 28.05 -5.27
C SER A 294 -28.37 26.78 -5.94
N GLU A 295 -29.29 26.94 -6.88
CA GLU A 295 -29.67 25.88 -7.82
C GLU A 295 -28.38 25.30 -8.43
N LEU A 296 -28.07 24.07 -8.05
CA LEU A 296 -26.97 23.32 -8.63
C LEU A 296 -27.45 22.80 -9.99
N ASP A 297 -26.80 23.27 -11.04
CA ASP A 297 -26.93 22.76 -12.39
C ASP A 297 -26.78 21.21 -12.39
N GLU A 298 -27.79 20.49 -12.89
CA GLU A 298 -27.88 19.03 -12.75
C GLU A 298 -26.69 18.29 -13.39
N ASP A 299 -26.01 18.94 -14.34
CA ASP A 299 -24.84 18.42 -15.06
C ASP A 299 -23.51 18.57 -14.30
N THR A 300 -23.48 19.26 -13.15
CA THR A 300 -22.25 19.48 -12.35
C THR A 300 -22.32 18.94 -10.92
N ARG A 301 -22.94 17.78 -10.71
CA ARG A 301 -22.84 17.07 -9.42
C ARG A 301 -21.41 16.56 -9.21
N PRO A 302 -20.61 17.11 -8.27
CA PRO A 302 -19.18 16.80 -8.11
C PRO A 302 -18.89 15.36 -7.65
N TRP A 303 -19.92 14.61 -7.26
CA TRP A 303 -19.82 13.20 -6.86
C TRP A 303 -20.10 12.21 -8.00
N ASN A 304 -20.60 12.67 -9.15
CA ASN A 304 -20.74 11.80 -10.31
C ASN A 304 -19.34 11.38 -10.77
N ASN A 305 -19.07 10.07 -10.85
CA ASN A 305 -17.75 9.51 -11.13
C ASN A 305 -16.73 9.69 -9.99
N PHE A 306 -17.15 9.91 -8.74
CA PHE A 306 -16.25 9.99 -7.60
C PHE A 306 -15.34 8.76 -7.52
N HIS A 307 -15.91 7.56 -7.68
CA HIS A 307 -15.12 6.33 -7.70
C HIS A 307 -14.04 6.33 -8.80
N ARG A 308 -14.30 6.89 -9.99
CA ARG A 308 -13.34 6.89 -11.11
C ARG A 308 -12.07 7.68 -10.83
N HIS A 309 -12.11 8.61 -9.88
CA HIS A 309 -10.98 9.47 -9.55
C HIS A 309 -10.20 8.98 -8.31
N HIS A 310 -10.79 8.10 -7.51
CA HIS A 310 -10.24 7.77 -6.18
C HIS A 310 -10.06 6.29 -5.92
N VAL A 311 -10.73 5.41 -6.69
CA VAL A 311 -10.69 3.96 -6.47
C VAL A 311 -10.51 3.21 -7.78
N SER A 312 -9.45 2.41 -7.85
CA SER A 312 -9.19 1.49 -8.95
C SER A 312 -9.39 0.04 -8.51
N VAL A 313 -9.76 -0.84 -9.44
CA VAL A 313 -9.90 -2.27 -9.19
C VAL A 313 -8.74 -3.02 -9.82
N LEU A 314 -8.16 -3.93 -9.04
CA LEU A 314 -7.10 -4.82 -9.45
C LEU A 314 -7.63 -6.25 -9.52
N LEU A 315 -7.42 -6.90 -10.65
CA LEU A 315 -7.37 -8.35 -10.68
C LEU A 315 -5.94 -8.80 -10.41
N CYS A 316 -5.80 -9.96 -9.82
CA CYS A 316 -4.53 -10.63 -9.69
C CYS A 316 -4.53 -11.83 -10.63
N GLN A 317 -3.39 -12.15 -11.25
CA GLN A 317 -3.19 -13.40 -11.97
C GLN A 317 -1.74 -13.86 -11.84
N LYS A 318 -1.47 -15.13 -12.12
CA LYS A 318 -0.09 -15.65 -12.19
C LYS A 318 0.55 -15.24 -13.54
N GLU A 319 1.82 -14.84 -13.50
CA GLU A 319 2.65 -14.54 -14.68
C GLU A 319 2.84 -15.76 -15.59
#